data_AF-A0A388Q1Y7-F1
#
_entry.id   AF-A0A388Q1Y7-F1
#
_cell.length_a   1.000
_cell.length_b   1.000
_cell.length_c   1.000
_cell.angle_alpha   90.00
_cell.angle_beta   90.00
_cell.angle_gamma   90.00
#
_symmetry.space_group_name_H-M   'P 1'
#
loop_
_entity.id
_entity.type
_entity.pdbx_description
1 polymer ?
#
loop_
_entity_poly.entity_id
_entity_poly.type
_entity_poly.pdbx_seq_one_letter_code
_entity_poly.pdbx_strand_id
1 'polypeptide(L)'
;MTSSANNSSNVTAYNFYTWPVNGQTYTSSGNYFSSAVTSPGCQTFSVLHLTIINSPFNMNLVIDQPISCFGANDGSCQANAFPSSLTYIYQLDGGLQTNNTGFFQNLSAGAHTVCAFNGINSVCKTITFTNPPPLNVTIITDSLVSCLGNDGGLSAIITGGTTVAQDYLTFWTNSANILLNPLPNNFDTFITGLAPGIYHLTVEDDNGCMQSATKQLNAALPLNVTATAAQIQCYGGTTPIVPASTGGIPPVTYSMFGFPLGNSYPAGIYEITATDAKGCTATTLVDFGQPEQLTSTTTTTECGSYYWSINGTTYTSSGTYFALLTTLNGCTVMNMLNLTIGNNTPSSVNVTACNSYFWTLNNTTYTSSGVYTATSLNASGCIHTTTLNLSINLNTSSNQSVTTCNSYTWTSGTGLTYTLSGMYTKTSINAAGCIHTSILNLTINYSTSTSQSITACNTYTWSSGTGLTYTVSGTYTKTSINAAGCVHTSILNLTINYSTSSSQSVSACNAYTWTSGTGLTYTLSGTYTKLRSTQEVAHIPAF
;
A
#
# COMPACT_ATOMS: atom_id res chain seq x y z
N MET A 1 -144.52 61.15 -60.93
CA MET A 1 -143.58 60.99 -59.80
C MET A 1 -142.94 59.62 -59.94
N THR A 2 -141.73 59.54 -60.48
CA THR A 2 -140.98 58.28 -60.58
C THR A 2 -140.09 58.17 -59.34
N SER A 3 -140.43 57.25 -58.44
CA SER A 3 -139.63 56.97 -57.24
C SER A 3 -138.40 56.15 -57.62
N SER A 4 -137.22 56.76 -57.60
CA SER A 4 -135.95 56.04 -57.60
C SER A 4 -135.74 55.39 -56.23
N ALA A 5 -135.76 54.06 -56.16
CA ALA A 5 -135.38 53.35 -54.94
C ALA A 5 -133.86 53.38 -54.81
N ASN A 6 -133.36 54.16 -53.85
CA ASN A 6 -131.94 54.16 -53.49
C ASN A 6 -131.72 53.07 -52.45
N ASN A 7 -130.90 52.08 -52.77
CA ASN A 7 -130.47 51.07 -51.80
C ASN A 7 -129.10 51.50 -51.26
N SER A 8 -129.04 51.85 -49.98
CA SER A 8 -127.81 52.31 -49.33
C SER A 8 -127.33 51.25 -48.34
N SER A 9 -126.10 50.78 -48.51
CA SER A 9 -125.46 49.80 -47.62
C SER A 9 -124.23 50.40 -46.95
N ASN A 10 -124.12 50.21 -45.63
CA ASN A 10 -122.91 50.53 -44.86
C ASN A 10 -122.18 49.21 -44.60
N VAL A 11 -120.96 49.11 -45.09
CA VAL A 11 -120.14 47.91 -44.91
C VAL A 11 -118.80 48.30 -44.31
N THR A 12 -118.46 47.66 -43.19
CA THR A 12 -117.10 47.66 -42.67
C THR A 12 -116.47 46.35 -43.08
N ALA A 13 -115.35 46.43 -43.80
CA ALA A 13 -114.59 45.27 -44.21
C ALA A 13 -113.11 45.48 -43.85
N TYR A 14 -112.41 44.39 -43.59
CA TYR A 14 -110.98 44.43 -43.35
C TYR A 14 -110.26 44.21 -44.68
N ASN A 15 -109.27 45.06 -44.98
CA ASN A 15 -108.36 44.95 -46.13
C ASN A 15 -109.02 45.19 -47.52
N PHE A 16 -110.05 44.43 -47.91
CA PHE A 16 -110.78 44.63 -49.16
C PHE A 16 -112.24 44.23 -49.05
N TYR A 17 -113.07 44.71 -49.99
CA TYR A 17 -114.46 44.33 -50.12
C TYR A 17 -114.86 44.24 -51.59
N THR A 18 -115.30 43.06 -52.03
CA THR A 18 -115.92 42.89 -53.34
C THR A 18 -117.40 43.21 -53.23
N TRP A 19 -117.84 44.29 -53.87
CA TRP A 19 -119.23 44.72 -53.78
C TRP A 19 -120.11 43.85 -54.68
N PRO A 20 -121.09 43.10 -54.13
CA PRO A 20 -121.89 42.17 -54.93
C PRO A 20 -122.73 42.86 -56.01
N VAL A 21 -123.01 44.15 -55.86
CA VAL A 21 -123.83 44.94 -56.80
C VAL A 21 -123.15 45.12 -58.16
N ASN A 22 -121.83 45.23 -58.21
CA ASN A 22 -121.09 45.45 -59.45
C ASN A 22 -119.88 44.52 -59.65
N GLY A 23 -119.61 43.63 -58.69
CA GLY A 23 -118.49 42.68 -58.73
C GLY A 23 -117.10 43.31 -58.60
N GLN A 24 -117.00 44.63 -58.37
CA GLN A 24 -115.72 45.32 -58.22
C GLN A 24 -115.17 45.14 -56.81
N THR A 25 -113.85 44.97 -56.70
CA THR A 25 -113.14 44.88 -55.41
C THR A 25 -112.53 46.21 -55.04
N TYR A 26 -112.87 46.70 -53.85
CA TYR A 26 -112.40 47.96 -53.30
C TYR A 26 -111.42 47.70 -52.16
N THR A 27 -110.29 48.41 -52.17
CA THR A 27 -109.21 48.30 -51.17
C THR A 27 -109.03 49.56 -50.34
N SER A 28 -109.85 50.58 -50.55
CA SER A 28 -109.82 51.85 -49.83
C SER A 28 -111.20 52.21 -49.31
N SER A 29 -111.25 52.85 -48.13
CA SER A 29 -112.49 53.42 -47.61
C SER A 29 -113.01 54.51 -48.55
N GLY A 30 -114.33 54.58 -48.72
CA GLY A 30 -114.94 55.56 -49.59
C GLY A 30 -116.42 55.27 -49.85
N ASN A 31 -117.06 56.23 -50.51
CA ASN A 31 -118.43 56.09 -50.98
C ASN A 31 -118.40 55.72 -52.45
N TYR A 32 -118.94 54.55 -52.77
CA TYR A 32 -118.96 54.00 -54.12
C TYR A 32 -120.40 53.98 -54.64
N PHE A 33 -120.55 54.30 -55.92
CA PHE A 33 -121.84 54.42 -56.59
C PHE A 33 -121.90 53.42 -57.75
N SER A 34 -123.03 52.73 -57.85
CA SER A 34 -123.33 51.88 -59.01
C SER A 34 -124.74 52.19 -59.48
N SER A 35 -124.88 52.45 -60.78
CA SER A 35 -126.18 52.66 -61.43
C SER A 35 -126.49 51.51 -62.36
N ALA A 36 -127.68 50.92 -62.24
CA ALA A 36 -128.17 49.94 -63.18
C ALA A 36 -129.39 50.50 -63.93
N VAL A 37 -129.43 50.34 -65.25
CA VAL A 37 -130.58 50.69 -66.09
C VAL A 37 -131.42 49.43 -66.25
N THR A 38 -132.57 49.38 -65.59
CA THR A 38 -133.48 48.22 -65.68
C THR A 38 -134.48 48.37 -66.83
N SER A 39 -134.74 49.60 -67.28
CA SER A 39 -135.50 49.93 -68.50
C SER A 39 -135.18 51.35 -69.00
N PRO A 40 -135.43 51.69 -70.29
CA PRO A 40 -135.19 53.02 -70.81
C PRO A 40 -135.96 54.09 -69.98
N GLY A 41 -135.21 54.96 -69.31
CA GLY A 41 -135.75 56.01 -68.44
C GLY A 41 -135.86 55.65 -66.95
N CYS A 42 -135.55 54.42 -66.53
CA CYS A 42 -135.54 54.02 -65.12
C CYS A 42 -134.12 53.64 -64.67
N GLN A 43 -133.50 54.50 -63.86
CA GLN A 43 -132.18 54.26 -63.27
C GLN A 43 -132.35 53.97 -61.78
N THR A 44 -131.75 52.88 -61.31
CA THR A 44 -131.60 52.61 -59.88
C THR A 44 -130.18 52.92 -59.46
N PHE A 45 -130.03 53.63 -58.34
CA PHE A 45 -128.73 53.94 -57.75
C PHE A 45 -128.54 53.12 -56.49
N SER A 46 -127.42 52.42 -56.42
CA SER A 46 -126.95 51.79 -55.20
C SER A 46 -125.76 52.59 -54.66
N VAL A 47 -125.74 52.81 -53.35
CA VAL A 47 -124.65 53.52 -52.67
C VAL A 47 -124.03 52.57 -51.65
N LEU A 48 -122.71 52.39 -51.74
CA LEU A 48 -121.91 51.68 -50.76
C LEU A 48 -121.07 52.68 -49.98
N HIS A 49 -121.33 52.81 -48.68
CA HIS A 49 -120.42 53.46 -47.75
C HIS A 49 -119.49 52.38 -47.20
N LEU A 50 -118.27 52.30 -47.74
CA LEU A 50 -117.28 51.30 -47.37
C LEU A 50 -116.25 51.90 -46.42
N THR A 51 -116.13 51.31 -45.23
CA THR A 51 -114.98 51.54 -44.36
C THR A 51 -114.04 50.33 -44.48
N ILE A 52 -112.91 50.52 -45.16
CA ILE A 52 -111.79 49.59 -45.12
C ILE A 52 -110.94 49.90 -43.89
N ILE A 53 -110.86 48.95 -42.96
CA ILE A 53 -109.91 49.01 -41.86
C ILE A 53 -108.62 48.35 -42.34
N ASN A 54 -107.63 49.17 -42.71
CA ASN A 54 -106.25 48.74 -42.92
C ASN A 54 -105.60 48.58 -41.54
N SER A 55 -105.77 47.43 -40.92
CA SER A 55 -105.10 47.16 -39.64
C SER A 55 -103.63 46.87 -39.92
N PRO A 56 -102.68 47.70 -39.44
CA PRO A 56 -101.31 47.25 -39.35
C PRO A 56 -101.32 46.01 -38.45
N PHE A 57 -100.78 44.91 -38.94
CA PHE A 57 -100.53 43.72 -38.13
C PHE A 57 -99.05 43.71 -37.75
N ASN A 58 -98.71 43.00 -36.68
CA ASN A 58 -97.32 42.81 -36.28
C ASN A 58 -97.03 41.31 -36.19
N MET A 59 -95.76 40.95 -36.07
CA MET A 59 -95.32 39.58 -35.92
C MET A 59 -94.41 39.49 -34.70
N ASN A 60 -94.60 38.49 -33.83
CA ASN A 60 -93.54 38.06 -32.94
C ASN A 60 -92.74 36.94 -33.59
N LEU A 61 -91.43 36.93 -33.38
CA LEU A 61 -90.54 35.92 -33.94
C LEU A 61 -89.65 35.40 -32.81
N VAL A 62 -89.70 34.10 -32.56
CA VAL A 62 -89.05 33.46 -31.41
C VAL A 62 -88.26 32.24 -31.89
N ILE A 63 -87.07 32.03 -31.33
CA ILE A 63 -86.32 30.79 -31.51
C ILE A 63 -87.07 29.69 -30.77
N ASP A 64 -87.45 28.64 -31.48
CA ASP A 64 -88.11 27.48 -30.90
C ASP A 64 -87.04 26.45 -30.47
N GLN A 65 -86.12 26.11 -31.38
CA GLN A 65 -84.94 25.28 -31.11
C GLN A 65 -83.66 26.01 -31.56
N PRO A 66 -82.67 26.24 -30.68
CA PRO A 66 -81.35 26.72 -31.11
C PRO A 66 -80.64 25.65 -31.94
N ILE A 67 -79.54 26.00 -32.61
CA ILE A 67 -78.72 25.03 -33.35
C ILE A 67 -78.06 24.08 -32.34
N SER A 68 -78.23 22.76 -32.52
CA SER A 68 -77.79 21.78 -31.52
C SER A 68 -76.27 21.61 -31.50
N CYS A 69 -75.63 21.59 -32.68
CA CYS A 69 -74.18 21.37 -32.85
C CYS A 69 -73.53 22.40 -33.77
N PHE A 70 -72.24 22.68 -33.59
CA PHE A 70 -71.52 23.60 -34.48
C PHE A 70 -71.62 23.13 -35.94
N GLY A 71 -72.22 23.96 -36.81
CA GLY A 71 -72.41 23.65 -38.23
C GLY A 71 -73.64 22.79 -38.56
N ALA A 72 -74.45 22.42 -37.57
CA ALA A 72 -75.74 21.80 -37.81
C ALA A 72 -76.74 22.81 -38.40
N ASN A 73 -77.70 22.28 -39.15
CA ASN A 73 -78.78 23.04 -39.75
C ASN A 73 -80.11 22.50 -39.22
N ASP A 74 -80.29 22.53 -37.90
CA ASP A 74 -81.45 21.98 -37.19
C ASP A 74 -82.18 23.03 -36.33
N GLY A 75 -81.76 24.30 -36.41
CA GLY A 75 -82.45 25.39 -35.73
C GLY A 75 -83.90 25.52 -36.24
N SER A 76 -84.79 25.96 -35.34
CA SER A 76 -86.18 26.24 -35.67
C SER A 76 -86.65 27.57 -35.06
N CYS A 77 -87.58 28.23 -35.75
CA CYS A 77 -88.24 29.42 -35.22
C CYS A 77 -89.74 29.37 -35.46
N GLN A 78 -90.46 30.07 -34.59
CA GLN A 78 -91.89 30.26 -34.69
C GLN A 78 -92.19 31.76 -34.87
N ALA A 79 -92.89 32.07 -35.96
CA ALA A 79 -93.45 33.37 -36.24
C ALA A 79 -94.95 33.40 -35.90
N ASN A 80 -95.39 34.39 -35.14
CA ASN A 80 -96.80 34.57 -34.78
C ASN A 80 -97.23 35.98 -35.18
N ALA A 81 -97.94 36.10 -36.30
CA ALA A 81 -98.57 37.34 -36.70
C ALA A 81 -99.89 37.59 -35.95
N PHE A 82 -100.14 38.85 -35.56
CA PHE A 82 -101.33 39.27 -34.83
C PHE A 82 -101.97 40.50 -35.49
N PRO A 83 -103.32 40.58 -35.56
CA PRO A 83 -104.29 39.75 -34.82
C PRO A 83 -104.48 38.34 -35.42
N SER A 84 -104.75 37.34 -34.57
CA SER A 84 -104.94 35.93 -34.96
C SER A 84 -106.25 35.65 -35.73
N SER A 85 -107.12 36.65 -35.85
CA SER A 85 -108.36 36.57 -36.63
C SER A 85 -108.16 36.64 -38.15
N LEU A 86 -106.95 36.96 -38.61
CA LEU A 86 -106.58 36.96 -40.02
C LEU A 86 -105.74 35.73 -40.37
N THR A 87 -105.79 35.30 -41.63
CA THR A 87 -104.90 34.28 -42.18
C THR A 87 -103.64 34.95 -42.73
N TYR A 88 -102.48 34.38 -42.41
CA TYR A 88 -101.18 34.86 -42.87
C TYR A 88 -100.44 33.76 -43.63
N ILE A 89 -99.73 34.14 -44.68
CA ILE A 89 -98.72 33.32 -45.34
C ILE A 89 -97.36 33.82 -44.87
N TYR A 90 -96.57 32.92 -44.30
CA TYR A 90 -95.21 33.20 -43.86
C TYR A 90 -94.23 32.77 -44.93
N GLN A 91 -93.18 33.56 -45.12
CA GLN A 91 -92.09 33.31 -46.05
C GLN A 91 -90.76 33.47 -45.33
N LEU A 92 -89.84 32.55 -45.56
CA LEU A 92 -88.47 32.59 -45.04
C LEU A 92 -87.51 32.97 -46.17
N ASP A 93 -86.59 33.89 -45.89
CA ASP A 93 -85.45 34.30 -46.74
C ASP A 93 -85.83 34.61 -48.18
N GLY A 94 -86.83 35.48 -48.36
CA GLY A 94 -87.29 35.87 -49.69
C GLY A 94 -88.12 34.80 -50.41
N GLY A 95 -88.65 33.81 -49.67
CA GLY A 95 -89.59 32.81 -50.19
C GLY A 95 -88.97 31.44 -50.48
N LEU A 96 -87.76 31.16 -49.99
CA LEU A 96 -87.14 29.83 -50.09
C LEU A 96 -87.97 28.75 -49.40
N GLN A 97 -88.67 29.11 -48.33
CA GLN A 97 -89.70 28.29 -47.71
C GLN A 97 -90.94 29.15 -47.43
N THR A 98 -92.13 28.56 -47.57
CA THR A 98 -93.40 29.24 -47.30
C THR A 98 -94.39 28.31 -46.60
N ASN A 99 -95.15 28.81 -45.63
CA ASN A 99 -96.21 28.05 -44.96
C ASN A 99 -97.27 28.97 -44.33
N ASN A 100 -98.28 28.38 -43.68
CA ASN A 100 -99.36 29.12 -43.02
C ASN A 100 -99.33 28.95 -41.49
N THR A 101 -98.32 28.27 -40.94
CA THR A 101 -98.18 27.99 -39.50
C THR A 101 -97.20 28.95 -38.82
N GLY A 102 -96.30 29.57 -39.59
CA GLY A 102 -95.21 30.41 -39.10
C GLY A 102 -94.04 29.61 -38.52
N PHE A 103 -94.09 28.27 -38.57
CA PHE A 103 -93.02 27.41 -38.07
C PHE A 103 -92.02 27.10 -39.18
N PHE A 104 -90.73 27.33 -38.92
CA PHE A 104 -89.64 27.00 -39.83
C PHE A 104 -88.59 26.16 -39.10
N GLN A 105 -88.08 25.14 -39.78
CA GLN A 105 -87.11 24.19 -39.25
C GLN A 105 -85.96 23.99 -40.26
N ASN A 106 -84.91 23.31 -39.80
CA ASN A 106 -83.68 23.06 -40.56
C ASN A 106 -82.91 24.35 -40.90
N LEU A 107 -82.91 25.32 -39.99
CA LEU A 107 -82.25 26.60 -40.15
C LEU A 107 -80.76 26.48 -39.79
N SER A 108 -79.92 27.07 -40.63
CA SER A 108 -78.48 27.15 -40.45
C SER A 108 -78.08 28.30 -39.53
N ALA A 109 -76.82 28.35 -39.09
CA ALA A 109 -76.31 29.54 -38.41
C ALA A 109 -76.30 30.74 -39.36
N GLY A 110 -76.70 31.90 -38.85
CA GLY A 110 -76.85 33.12 -39.64
C GLY A 110 -78.16 33.85 -39.37
N ALA A 111 -78.34 34.94 -40.11
CA ALA A 111 -79.55 35.76 -40.05
C ALA A 111 -80.59 35.22 -41.04
N HIS A 112 -81.76 34.86 -40.52
CA HIS A 112 -82.91 34.42 -41.28
C HIS A 112 -84.03 35.45 -41.20
N THR A 113 -84.57 35.86 -42.35
CA THR A 113 -85.63 36.87 -42.43
C THR A 113 -86.97 36.20 -42.69
N VAL A 114 -87.91 36.34 -41.75
CA VAL A 114 -89.28 35.83 -41.87
C VAL A 114 -90.23 36.99 -42.15
N CYS A 115 -91.00 36.87 -43.22
CA CYS A 115 -92.04 37.81 -43.61
C CYS A 115 -93.41 37.16 -43.48
N ALA A 116 -94.37 37.82 -42.82
CA ALA A 116 -95.79 37.44 -42.86
C ALA A 116 -96.51 38.33 -43.84
N PHE A 117 -97.40 37.75 -44.64
CA PHE A 117 -98.21 38.43 -45.64
C PHE A 117 -99.68 38.11 -45.41
N ASN A 118 -100.52 39.14 -45.35
CA ASN A 118 -101.98 38.99 -45.13
C ASN A 118 -102.81 39.11 -46.42
N GLY A 119 -102.18 39.07 -47.59
CA GLY A 119 -102.84 39.32 -48.88
C GLY A 119 -102.68 40.74 -49.41
N ILE A 120 -102.28 41.71 -48.57
CA ILE A 120 -102.08 43.12 -48.96
C ILE A 120 -100.71 43.64 -48.50
N ASN A 121 -100.40 43.51 -47.21
CA ASN A 121 -99.18 44.06 -46.60
C ASN A 121 -98.28 42.93 -46.12
N SER A 122 -96.97 43.18 -46.12
CA SER A 122 -95.97 42.30 -45.54
C SER A 122 -95.28 42.95 -44.35
N VAL A 123 -95.01 42.15 -43.31
CA VAL A 123 -94.17 42.53 -42.17
C VAL A 123 -93.06 41.52 -42.04
N CYS A 124 -91.82 41.98 -42.09
CA CYS A 124 -90.63 41.15 -41.99
C CYS A 124 -89.90 41.40 -40.68
N LYS A 125 -89.41 40.31 -40.06
CA LYS A 125 -88.48 40.34 -38.94
C LYS A 125 -87.32 39.40 -39.20
N THR A 126 -86.16 39.74 -38.68
CA THR A 126 -84.96 38.91 -38.78
C THR A 126 -84.67 38.28 -37.43
N ILE A 127 -84.38 36.98 -37.44
CA ILE A 127 -83.89 36.20 -36.30
C ILE A 127 -82.48 35.71 -36.64
N THR A 128 -81.59 35.68 -35.66
CA THR A 128 -80.21 35.24 -35.88
C THR A 128 -79.93 34.00 -35.06
N PHE A 129 -79.47 32.95 -35.72
CA PHE A 129 -78.98 31.74 -35.07
C PHE A 129 -77.46 31.78 -34.99
N THR A 130 -76.93 31.53 -33.80
CA THR A 130 -75.48 31.41 -33.56
C THR A 130 -75.13 29.94 -33.41
N ASN A 131 -74.00 29.53 -34.00
CA ASN A 131 -73.45 28.21 -33.70
C ASN A 131 -73.01 28.15 -32.22
N PRO A 132 -73.22 27.02 -31.53
CA PRO A 132 -72.52 26.76 -30.28
C PRO A 132 -71.01 26.65 -30.53
N PRO A 133 -70.13 26.79 -29.52
CA PRO A 133 -68.70 26.57 -29.69
C PRO A 133 -68.40 25.18 -30.28
N PRO A 134 -67.39 25.01 -31.16
CA PRO A 134 -67.04 23.70 -31.71
C PRO A 134 -66.51 22.77 -30.60
N LEU A 135 -66.99 21.52 -30.57
CA LEU A 135 -66.51 20.50 -29.64
C LEU A 135 -65.11 20.01 -30.08
N ASN A 136 -64.13 20.23 -29.22
CA ASN A 136 -62.73 19.84 -29.43
C ASN A 136 -62.29 18.87 -28.33
N VAL A 137 -61.65 17.78 -28.76
CA VAL A 137 -61.16 16.72 -27.86
C VAL A 137 -59.70 16.46 -28.17
N THR A 138 -58.87 16.47 -27.13
CA THR A 138 -57.45 16.07 -27.24
C THR A 138 -57.12 15.10 -26.11
N ILE A 139 -56.27 14.12 -26.39
CA ILE A 139 -55.81 13.14 -25.41
C ILE A 139 -54.35 13.40 -25.07
N ILE A 140 -54.07 13.52 -23.79
CA ILE A 140 -52.73 13.64 -23.22
C ILE A 140 -52.33 12.36 -22.50
N THR A 141 -51.02 12.16 -22.35
CA THR A 141 -50.46 11.01 -21.63
C THR A 141 -50.05 11.46 -20.24
N ASP A 142 -50.70 10.89 -19.22
CA ASP A 142 -50.41 11.22 -17.83
C ASP A 142 -49.21 10.40 -17.33
N SER A 143 -49.21 9.11 -17.67
CA SER A 143 -48.11 8.19 -17.38
C SER A 143 -47.89 7.20 -18.51
N LEU A 144 -46.63 7.02 -18.90
CA LEU A 144 -46.22 5.93 -19.77
C LEU A 144 -46.38 4.59 -19.04
N VAL A 145 -46.45 3.51 -19.81
CA VAL A 145 -46.47 2.15 -19.24
C VAL A 145 -45.07 1.80 -18.74
N SER A 146 -44.96 1.37 -17.49
CA SER A 146 -43.70 0.93 -16.88
C SER A 146 -43.39 -0.53 -17.21
N CYS A 147 -42.29 -1.04 -16.64
CA CYS A 147 -41.92 -2.45 -16.74
C CYS A 147 -42.92 -3.40 -16.05
N LEU A 148 -43.79 -2.90 -15.17
CA LEU A 148 -44.82 -3.71 -14.51
C LEU A 148 -45.93 -4.10 -15.51
N GLY A 149 -46.04 -3.34 -16.60
CA GLY A 149 -47.11 -3.46 -17.57
C GLY A 149 -48.44 -2.94 -17.03
N ASN A 150 -49.33 -2.60 -17.95
CA ASN A 150 -50.73 -2.25 -17.65
C ASN A 150 -50.91 -1.19 -16.55
N ASP A 151 -50.03 -0.19 -16.47
CA ASP A 151 -50.04 0.86 -15.45
C ASP A 151 -49.94 2.28 -16.07
N GLY A 152 -50.08 2.38 -17.39
CA GLY A 152 -50.16 3.66 -18.07
C GLY A 152 -51.49 4.38 -17.82
N GLY A 153 -51.51 5.68 -18.12
CA GLY A 153 -52.66 6.55 -17.91
C GLY A 153 -52.80 7.61 -18.99
N LEU A 154 -54.04 7.90 -19.37
CA LEU A 154 -54.40 8.93 -20.35
C LEU A 154 -55.49 9.82 -19.76
N SER A 155 -55.43 11.11 -20.09
CA SER A 155 -56.47 12.09 -19.80
C SER A 155 -56.92 12.81 -21.06
N ALA A 156 -58.15 13.31 -21.04
CA ALA A 156 -58.76 14.09 -22.10
C ALA A 156 -58.86 15.56 -21.68
N ILE A 157 -58.56 16.44 -22.62
CA ILE A 157 -58.90 17.87 -22.54
C ILE A 157 -60.04 18.09 -23.55
N ILE A 158 -61.21 18.42 -23.02
CA ILE A 158 -62.45 18.63 -23.76
C ILE A 158 -62.82 20.11 -23.65
N THR A 159 -63.09 20.77 -24.77
CA THR A 159 -63.47 22.18 -24.82
C THR A 159 -64.53 22.44 -25.89
N GLY A 160 -65.38 23.45 -25.68
CA GLY A 160 -66.48 23.77 -26.59
C GLY A 160 -67.60 22.73 -26.59
N GLY A 161 -68.45 22.70 -27.60
CA GLY A 161 -69.72 21.96 -27.54
C GLY A 161 -70.76 22.69 -26.69
N THR A 162 -71.87 22.02 -26.42
CA THR A 162 -72.99 22.54 -25.66
C THR A 162 -73.12 21.82 -24.32
N THR A 163 -73.01 22.55 -23.22
CA THR A 163 -73.19 22.02 -21.86
C THR A 163 -74.38 22.71 -21.21
N VAL A 164 -75.50 22.00 -21.06
CA VAL A 164 -76.75 22.59 -20.55
C VAL A 164 -77.16 22.01 -19.19
N ALA A 165 -76.89 20.73 -18.93
CA ALA A 165 -77.22 20.12 -17.62
C ALA A 165 -76.22 19.09 -17.07
N GLN A 166 -75.41 18.43 -17.90
CA GLN A 166 -74.49 17.37 -17.49
C GLN A 166 -73.10 17.54 -18.11
N ASP A 167 -72.11 16.86 -17.52
CA ASP A 167 -70.77 16.73 -18.10
C ASP A 167 -70.82 15.89 -19.38
N TYR A 168 -69.78 15.99 -20.21
CA TYR A 168 -69.69 15.21 -21.44
C TYR A 168 -69.69 13.71 -21.18
N LEU A 169 -70.42 12.96 -21.99
CA LEU A 169 -70.29 11.51 -22.04
C LEU A 169 -68.98 11.15 -22.73
N THR A 170 -68.19 10.28 -22.10
CA THR A 170 -66.91 9.79 -22.58
C THR A 170 -66.96 8.29 -22.82
N PHE A 171 -66.46 7.87 -23.99
CA PHE A 171 -66.35 6.48 -24.39
C PHE A 171 -64.91 6.17 -24.79
N TRP A 172 -64.15 5.66 -23.84
CA TRP A 172 -62.77 5.22 -24.07
C TRP A 172 -62.76 3.79 -24.58
N THR A 173 -62.10 3.56 -25.71
CA THR A 173 -61.89 2.22 -26.27
C THR A 173 -60.43 1.95 -26.59
N ASN A 174 -60.05 0.67 -26.61
CA ASN A 174 -58.76 0.23 -27.13
C ASN A 174 -58.84 -0.08 -28.64
N SER A 175 -57.73 -0.50 -29.24
CA SER A 175 -57.66 -0.88 -30.66
C SER A 175 -58.55 -2.07 -31.05
N ALA A 176 -59.07 -2.83 -30.08
CA ALA A 176 -60.04 -3.90 -30.28
C ALA A 176 -61.50 -3.42 -30.10
N ASN A 177 -61.71 -2.09 -29.96
CA ASN A 177 -63.00 -1.45 -29.71
C ASN A 177 -63.69 -1.91 -28.41
N ILE A 178 -62.93 -2.37 -27.42
CA ILE A 178 -63.47 -2.72 -26.10
C ILE A 178 -63.64 -1.44 -25.29
N LEU A 179 -64.84 -1.20 -24.74
CA LEU A 179 -65.14 -0.08 -23.84
C LEU A 179 -64.43 -0.25 -22.50
N LEU A 180 -63.68 0.78 -22.10
CA LEU A 180 -62.81 0.75 -20.91
C LEU A 180 -63.41 1.47 -19.70
N ASN A 181 -64.37 2.37 -19.92
CA ASN A 181 -65.06 3.14 -18.87
C ASN A 181 -66.59 2.95 -18.96
N PRO A 182 -67.11 1.73 -18.73
CA PRO A 182 -68.56 1.53 -18.66
C PRO A 182 -69.18 2.31 -17.48
N LEU A 183 -70.51 2.41 -17.46
CA LEU A 183 -71.25 3.01 -16.34
C LEU A 183 -70.78 2.48 -14.98
N PRO A 184 -70.63 3.34 -13.96
CA PRO A 184 -70.97 4.77 -13.94
C PRO A 184 -69.86 5.72 -14.41
N ASN A 185 -68.75 5.20 -14.95
CA ASN A 185 -67.52 5.96 -15.24
C ASN A 185 -67.51 6.59 -16.64
N ASN A 186 -68.66 6.65 -17.31
CA ASN A 186 -68.83 7.18 -18.66
C ASN A 186 -68.83 8.72 -18.72
N PHE A 187 -68.38 9.38 -17.66
CA PHE A 187 -68.11 10.81 -17.60
C PHE A 187 -66.64 11.09 -17.23
N ASP A 188 -65.86 10.04 -16.92
CA ASP A 188 -64.46 10.19 -16.56
C ASP A 188 -63.66 10.68 -17.76
N THR A 189 -62.93 11.77 -17.55
CA THR A 189 -62.01 12.33 -18.54
C THR A 189 -60.64 11.68 -18.48
N PHE A 190 -60.44 10.62 -17.69
CA PHE A 190 -59.17 9.90 -17.56
C PHE A 190 -59.39 8.40 -17.47
N ILE A 191 -58.38 7.63 -17.90
CA ILE A 191 -58.32 6.17 -17.79
C ILE A 191 -56.91 5.73 -17.38
N THR A 192 -56.82 4.73 -16.51
CA THR A 192 -55.57 4.20 -15.97
C THR A 192 -55.50 2.68 -16.09
N GLY A 193 -54.35 2.08 -15.79
CA GLY A 193 -54.20 0.63 -15.84
C GLY A 193 -53.99 0.11 -17.27
N LEU A 194 -53.39 0.94 -18.12
CA LEU A 194 -53.37 0.74 -19.56
C LEU A 194 -52.08 0.05 -20.03
N ALA A 195 -52.25 -0.87 -20.98
CA ALA A 195 -51.15 -1.49 -21.73
C ALA A 195 -50.63 -0.53 -22.82
N PRO A 196 -49.44 -0.76 -23.40
CA PRO A 196 -49.00 -0.01 -24.57
C PRO A 196 -49.95 -0.31 -25.73
N GLY A 197 -50.43 0.72 -26.42
CA GLY A 197 -51.43 0.53 -27.46
C GLY A 197 -52.04 1.83 -27.96
N ILE A 198 -52.99 1.70 -28.89
CA ILE A 198 -53.78 2.81 -29.41
C ILE A 198 -55.12 2.84 -28.69
N TYR A 199 -55.48 4.02 -28.22
CA TYR A 199 -56.72 4.31 -27.50
C TYR A 199 -57.51 5.35 -28.27
N HIS A 200 -58.82 5.14 -28.33
CA HIS A 200 -59.78 6.05 -28.93
C HIS A 200 -60.68 6.60 -27.84
N LEU A 201 -60.99 7.88 -27.93
CA LEU A 201 -62.00 8.53 -27.11
C LEU A 201 -63.05 9.10 -28.03
N THR A 202 -64.30 8.74 -27.81
CA THR A 202 -65.46 9.47 -28.33
C THR A 202 -66.08 10.26 -27.20
N VAL A 203 -66.35 11.53 -27.44
CA VAL A 203 -67.02 12.43 -26.51
C VAL A 203 -68.34 12.86 -27.11
N GLU A 204 -69.39 12.87 -26.31
CA GLU A 204 -70.71 13.38 -26.68
C GLU A 204 -71.13 14.46 -25.67
N ASP A 205 -71.60 15.61 -26.16
CA ASP A 205 -72.17 16.66 -25.33
C ASP A 205 -73.66 16.44 -25.05
N ASP A 206 -74.28 17.31 -24.26
CA ASP A 206 -75.68 17.16 -23.81
C ASP A 206 -76.71 17.32 -24.96
N ASN A 207 -76.27 17.87 -26.10
CA ASN A 207 -77.07 18.01 -27.32
C ASN A 207 -76.81 16.88 -28.34
N GLY A 208 -76.00 15.87 -27.99
CA GLY A 208 -75.66 14.74 -28.85
C GLY A 208 -74.56 15.04 -29.88
N CYS A 209 -73.80 16.12 -29.71
CA CYS A 209 -72.69 16.44 -30.61
C CYS A 209 -71.49 15.55 -30.27
N MET A 210 -71.05 14.77 -31.26
CA MET A 210 -69.95 13.82 -31.07
C MET A 210 -68.63 14.33 -31.66
N GLN A 211 -67.55 14.10 -30.94
CA GLN A 211 -66.19 14.26 -31.46
C GLN A 211 -65.29 13.12 -30.97
N SER A 212 -64.31 12.73 -31.79
CA SER A 212 -63.37 11.68 -31.43
C SER A 212 -61.92 12.12 -31.50
N ALA A 213 -61.09 11.48 -30.67
CA ALA A 213 -59.64 11.63 -30.66
C ALA A 213 -58.99 10.25 -30.51
N THR A 214 -57.74 10.14 -30.99
CA THR A 214 -56.95 8.91 -30.89
C THR A 214 -55.58 9.22 -30.30
N LYS A 215 -55.07 8.34 -29.44
CA LYS A 215 -53.76 8.45 -28.82
C LYS A 215 -53.03 7.13 -28.83
N GLN A 216 -51.75 7.15 -29.21
CA GLN A 216 -50.85 6.05 -28.96
C GLN A 216 -50.18 6.23 -27.60
N LEU A 217 -50.37 5.25 -26.71
CA LEU A 217 -49.70 5.13 -25.43
C LEU A 217 -48.50 4.18 -25.58
N ASN A 218 -47.30 4.71 -25.37
CA ASN A 218 -46.06 3.94 -25.46
C ASN A 218 -45.63 3.44 -24.08
N ALA A 219 -44.82 2.37 -24.07
CA ALA A 219 -44.06 2.00 -22.89
C ALA A 219 -42.89 2.97 -22.68
N ALA A 220 -42.47 3.14 -21.43
CA ALA A 220 -41.21 3.79 -21.12
C ALA A 220 -40.05 2.99 -21.74
N LEU A 221 -38.98 3.70 -22.15
CA LEU A 221 -37.76 3.03 -22.59
C LEU A 221 -37.26 2.12 -21.47
N PRO A 222 -36.73 0.92 -21.78
CA PRO A 222 -36.17 0.03 -20.76
C PRO A 222 -35.12 0.75 -19.92
N LEU A 223 -35.17 0.56 -18.60
CA LEU A 223 -34.14 1.07 -17.71
C LEU A 223 -32.84 0.29 -17.97
N ASN A 224 -31.81 1.01 -18.39
CA ASN A 224 -30.46 0.49 -18.50
C ASN A 224 -29.56 1.25 -17.53
N VAL A 225 -28.67 0.53 -16.85
CA VAL A 225 -27.69 1.11 -15.93
C VAL A 225 -26.28 0.79 -16.40
N THR A 226 -25.42 1.79 -16.26
CA THR A 226 -23.97 1.70 -16.44
C THR A 226 -23.31 2.25 -15.20
N ALA A 227 -22.12 1.75 -14.88
CA ALA A 227 -21.34 2.25 -13.76
C ALA A 227 -19.89 2.35 -14.20
N THR A 228 -19.24 3.45 -13.83
CA THR A 228 -17.82 3.66 -14.07
C THR A 228 -17.15 4.00 -12.75
N ALA A 229 -15.87 3.70 -12.64
CA ALA A 229 -15.06 4.13 -11.52
C ALA A 229 -13.72 4.61 -12.05
N ALA A 230 -13.14 5.61 -11.39
CA ALA A 230 -11.78 6.01 -11.68
C ALA A 230 -10.81 4.90 -11.22
N GLN A 231 -9.64 4.80 -11.85
CA GLN A 231 -8.60 3.87 -11.42
C GLN A 231 -8.20 4.15 -9.97
N ILE A 232 -8.14 3.11 -9.14
CA ILE A 232 -7.60 3.20 -7.78
C ILE A 232 -6.13 3.61 -7.89
N GLN A 233 -5.73 4.65 -7.16
CA GLN A 233 -4.40 5.26 -7.34
C GLN A 233 -3.26 4.43 -6.71
N CYS A 234 -3.59 3.49 -5.81
CA CYS A 234 -2.60 2.73 -5.06
C CYS A 234 -3.19 1.49 -4.39
N TYR A 235 -2.35 0.50 -4.07
CA TYR A 235 -2.76 -0.72 -3.39
C TYR A 235 -3.40 -0.43 -2.03
N GLY A 236 -4.59 -0.98 -1.78
CA GLY A 236 -5.39 -0.74 -0.57
C GLY A 236 -6.21 0.56 -0.57
N GLY A 237 -6.12 1.38 -1.62
CA GLY A 237 -6.92 2.59 -1.77
C GLY A 237 -8.38 2.32 -2.16
N THR A 238 -9.16 3.40 -2.27
CA THR A 238 -10.57 3.37 -2.68
C THR A 238 -10.85 4.35 -3.83
N THR A 239 -11.96 4.15 -4.54
CA THR A 239 -12.42 5.03 -5.63
C THR A 239 -13.94 5.18 -5.60
N PRO A 240 -14.52 6.35 -5.95
CA PRO A 240 -15.96 6.50 -6.09
C PRO A 240 -16.48 5.72 -7.31
N ILE A 241 -17.68 5.16 -7.18
CA ILE A 241 -18.46 4.64 -8.32
C ILE A 241 -19.38 5.75 -8.81
N VAL A 242 -19.35 6.01 -10.11
CA VAL A 242 -20.21 6.97 -10.79
C VAL A 242 -21.22 6.17 -11.62
N PRO A 243 -22.44 5.95 -11.11
CA PRO A 243 -23.50 5.31 -11.88
C PRO A 243 -24.15 6.30 -12.86
N ALA A 244 -24.66 5.76 -13.95
CA ALA A 244 -25.51 6.49 -14.89
C ALA A 244 -26.58 5.54 -15.44
N SER A 245 -27.77 6.05 -15.72
CA SER A 245 -28.86 5.28 -16.33
C SER A 245 -29.43 5.99 -17.54
N THR A 246 -30.03 5.19 -18.42
CA THR A 246 -30.83 5.65 -19.56
C THR A 246 -32.15 4.89 -19.57
N GLY A 247 -33.25 5.55 -19.97
CA GLY A 247 -34.58 4.96 -19.90
C GLY A 247 -35.14 4.89 -18.47
N GLY A 248 -36.21 4.12 -18.29
CA GLY A 248 -37.01 4.10 -17.07
C GLY A 248 -37.86 5.37 -16.87
N ILE A 249 -38.62 5.40 -15.78
CA ILE A 249 -39.47 6.53 -15.39
C ILE A 249 -38.78 7.32 -14.26
N PRO A 250 -38.34 8.57 -14.50
CA PRO A 250 -37.67 9.37 -13.48
C PRO A 250 -38.55 9.69 -12.25
N PRO A 251 -37.94 9.95 -11.07
CA PRO A 251 -36.51 9.89 -10.78
C PRO A 251 -35.96 8.46 -10.68
N VAL A 252 -34.69 8.28 -11.04
CA VAL A 252 -33.95 7.02 -10.86
C VAL A 252 -33.02 7.13 -9.65
N THR A 253 -33.03 6.10 -8.81
CA THR A 253 -32.16 5.96 -7.63
C THR A 253 -31.15 4.84 -7.86
N TYR A 254 -29.99 4.93 -7.22
CA TYR A 254 -28.94 3.92 -7.32
C TYR A 254 -28.63 3.35 -5.95
N SER A 255 -28.47 2.04 -5.88
CA SER A 255 -28.19 1.33 -4.65
C SER A 255 -27.23 0.18 -4.90
N MET A 256 -26.64 -0.29 -3.81
CA MET A 256 -25.83 -1.48 -3.76
C MET A 256 -26.24 -2.26 -2.50
N PHE A 257 -26.58 -3.54 -2.66
CA PHE A 257 -27.16 -4.36 -1.59
C PHE A 257 -28.38 -3.72 -0.89
N GLY A 258 -29.17 -2.91 -1.62
CA GLY A 258 -30.35 -2.23 -1.10
C GLY A 258 -30.07 -0.95 -0.30
N PHE A 259 -28.81 -0.50 -0.21
CA PHE A 259 -28.43 0.75 0.45
C PHE A 259 -27.95 1.79 -0.56
N PRO A 260 -28.09 3.10 -0.29
CA PRO A 260 -27.52 4.15 -1.12
C PRO A 260 -26.01 3.97 -1.31
N LEU A 261 -25.49 4.40 -2.45
CA LEU A 261 -24.05 4.34 -2.71
C LEU A 261 -23.29 5.19 -1.69
N GLY A 262 -22.22 4.62 -1.15
CA GLY A 262 -21.25 5.29 -0.31
C GLY A 262 -20.28 6.14 -1.13
N ASN A 263 -19.36 6.82 -0.43
CA ASN A 263 -18.45 7.78 -1.06
C ASN A 263 -17.35 7.12 -1.92
N SER A 264 -16.85 5.94 -1.51
CA SER A 264 -15.77 5.25 -2.20
C SER A 264 -15.71 3.78 -1.81
N TYR A 265 -15.18 2.95 -2.70
CA TYR A 265 -15.09 1.51 -2.53
C TYR A 265 -13.67 1.00 -2.81
N PRO A 266 -13.19 -0.02 -2.10
CA PRO A 266 -11.93 -0.69 -2.41
C PRO A 266 -12.01 -1.46 -3.74
N ALA A 267 -10.91 -2.08 -4.15
CA ALA A 267 -10.90 -2.95 -5.33
C ALA A 267 -11.88 -4.12 -5.18
N GLY A 268 -12.58 -4.46 -6.25
CA GLY A 268 -13.58 -5.52 -6.24
C GLY A 268 -14.59 -5.42 -7.38
N ILE A 269 -15.50 -6.39 -7.40
CA ILE A 269 -16.64 -6.44 -8.32
C ILE A 269 -17.89 -6.04 -7.55
N TYR A 270 -18.55 -4.99 -8.00
CA TYR A 270 -19.75 -4.45 -7.37
C TYR A 270 -20.94 -4.52 -8.32
N GLU A 271 -22.07 -5.01 -7.81
CA GLU A 271 -23.34 -4.97 -8.52
C GLU A 271 -24.10 -3.70 -8.15
N ILE A 272 -24.32 -2.84 -9.14
CA ILE A 272 -25.06 -1.59 -8.98
C ILE A 272 -26.47 -1.78 -9.48
N THR A 273 -27.45 -1.47 -8.64
CA THR A 273 -28.88 -1.53 -8.96
C THR A 273 -29.42 -0.13 -9.16
N ALA A 274 -29.94 0.16 -10.34
CA ALA A 274 -30.77 1.34 -10.59
C ALA A 274 -32.25 0.98 -10.41
N THR A 275 -33.01 1.84 -9.74
CA THR A 275 -34.45 1.70 -9.53
C THR A 275 -35.17 2.98 -9.90
N ASP A 276 -36.14 2.91 -10.80
CA ASP A 276 -36.93 4.07 -11.24
C ASP A 276 -38.13 4.37 -10.31
N ALA A 277 -38.91 5.41 -10.62
CA ALA A 277 -40.03 5.85 -9.77
C ALA A 277 -41.22 4.87 -9.70
N LYS A 278 -41.28 3.91 -10.62
CA LYS A 278 -42.30 2.85 -10.65
C LYS A 278 -41.78 1.52 -10.08
N GLY A 279 -40.53 1.48 -9.61
CA GLY A 279 -39.90 0.31 -9.02
C GLY A 279 -39.26 -0.64 -10.04
N CYS A 280 -39.11 -0.21 -11.29
CA CYS A 280 -38.38 -0.98 -12.30
C CYS A 280 -36.89 -0.98 -11.98
N THR A 281 -36.27 -2.16 -12.01
CA THR A 281 -34.86 -2.32 -11.65
C THR A 281 -34.02 -2.77 -12.83
N ALA A 282 -32.77 -2.30 -12.86
CA ALA A 282 -31.73 -2.78 -13.76
C ALA A 282 -30.42 -2.91 -12.96
N THR A 283 -29.62 -3.91 -13.29
CA THR A 283 -28.33 -4.13 -12.63
C THR A 283 -27.18 -4.09 -13.62
N THR A 284 -26.00 -3.71 -13.13
CA THR A 284 -24.75 -3.81 -13.87
C THR A 284 -23.61 -4.16 -12.92
N LEU A 285 -22.64 -4.93 -13.41
CA LEU A 285 -21.43 -5.25 -12.69
C LEU A 285 -20.34 -4.25 -13.07
N VAL A 286 -19.65 -3.73 -12.08
CA VAL A 286 -18.45 -2.94 -12.27
C VAL A 286 -17.29 -3.62 -11.55
N ASP A 287 -16.25 -3.96 -12.31
CA ASP A 287 -15.01 -4.53 -11.80
C ASP A 287 -13.90 -3.48 -11.92
N PHE A 288 -13.25 -3.20 -10.81
CA PHE A 288 -12.02 -2.42 -10.81
C PHE A 288 -10.96 -3.17 -10.01
N GLY A 289 -9.94 -3.58 -10.75
CA GLY A 289 -8.80 -4.32 -10.23
C GLY A 289 -7.99 -3.49 -9.24
N GLN A 290 -7.32 -4.20 -8.34
CA GLN A 290 -6.39 -3.60 -7.41
C GLN A 290 -5.07 -3.28 -8.14
N PRO A 291 -4.51 -2.06 -7.98
CA PRO A 291 -3.16 -1.77 -8.43
C PRO A 291 -2.16 -2.71 -7.75
N GLU A 292 -1.05 -3.02 -8.41
CA GLU A 292 0.00 -3.85 -7.82
C GLU A 292 0.58 -3.20 -6.55
N GLN A 293 0.90 -4.01 -5.55
CA GLN A 293 1.47 -3.51 -4.29
C GLN A 293 2.91 -3.06 -4.52
N LEU A 294 3.21 -1.80 -4.14
CA LEU A 294 4.59 -1.33 -4.12
C LEU A 294 5.36 -2.06 -3.01
N THR A 295 6.47 -2.68 -3.39
CA THR A 295 7.40 -3.36 -2.49
C THR A 295 8.76 -2.68 -2.52
N SER A 296 9.38 -2.54 -1.35
CA SER A 296 10.74 -2.02 -1.21
C SER A 296 11.55 -2.95 -0.31
N THR A 297 12.74 -3.37 -0.78
CA THR A 297 13.59 -4.32 -0.07
C THR A 297 14.91 -3.66 0.32
N THR A 298 15.25 -3.70 1.60
CA THR A 298 16.52 -3.25 2.15
C THR A 298 17.30 -4.46 2.69
N THR A 299 18.58 -4.59 2.32
CA THR A 299 19.46 -5.64 2.84
C THR A 299 20.63 -4.97 3.58
N THR A 300 20.85 -5.33 4.85
CA THR A 300 21.96 -4.78 5.64
C THR A 300 22.55 -5.82 6.59
N THR A 301 23.82 -5.62 6.92
CA THR A 301 24.59 -6.45 7.88
C THR A 301 25.14 -5.54 8.96
N GLU A 302 24.80 -5.82 10.21
CA GLU A 302 25.16 -4.98 11.36
C GLU A 302 25.66 -5.84 12.52
N CYS A 303 26.33 -5.23 13.48
CA CYS A 303 26.89 -5.94 14.64
C CYS A 303 26.07 -5.66 15.90
N GLY A 304 25.63 -6.71 16.58
CA GLY A 304 24.85 -6.64 17.83
C GLY A 304 23.38 -6.27 17.66
N SER A 305 23.05 -5.13 17.06
CA SER A 305 21.65 -4.71 16.86
C SER A 305 21.48 -3.71 15.70
N TYR A 306 20.29 -3.69 15.11
CA TYR A 306 19.91 -2.73 14.07
C TYR A 306 18.55 -2.08 14.37
N TYR A 307 18.48 -0.75 14.33
CA TYR A 307 17.23 -0.01 14.44
C TYR A 307 16.63 0.23 13.05
N TRP A 308 15.46 -0.36 12.79
CA TRP A 308 14.78 -0.17 11.51
C TRP A 308 13.82 1.01 11.58
N SER A 309 14.22 2.14 11.00
CA SER A 309 13.45 3.39 11.03
C SER A 309 12.06 3.29 10.38
N ILE A 310 11.85 2.31 9.50
CA ILE A 310 10.57 2.11 8.79
C ILE A 310 9.44 1.69 9.74
N ASN A 311 9.72 0.85 10.74
CA ASN A 311 8.72 0.41 11.73
C ASN A 311 9.07 0.78 13.18
N GLY A 312 10.18 1.49 13.38
CA GLY A 312 10.64 1.95 14.69
C GLY A 312 11.11 0.83 15.64
N THR A 313 11.41 -0.36 15.13
CA THR A 313 11.79 -1.52 15.95
C THR A 313 13.31 -1.78 15.88
N THR A 314 13.91 -2.13 17.02
CA THR A 314 15.29 -2.61 17.10
C THR A 314 15.34 -4.13 17.04
N TYR A 315 16.11 -4.66 16.11
CA TYR A 315 16.32 -6.10 15.93
C TYR A 315 17.71 -6.50 16.41
N THR A 316 17.79 -7.58 17.18
CA THR A 316 19.04 -8.16 17.72
C THR A 316 19.36 -9.53 17.12
N SER A 317 18.55 -10.00 16.18
CA SER A 317 18.68 -11.30 15.53
C SER A 317 18.63 -11.13 14.02
N SER A 318 19.35 -12.00 13.30
CA SER A 318 19.23 -12.08 11.85
C SER A 318 17.84 -12.59 11.44
N GLY A 319 17.34 -12.12 10.30
CA GLY A 319 16.07 -12.57 9.75
C GLY A 319 15.54 -11.68 8.63
N THR A 320 14.42 -12.11 8.05
CA THR A 320 13.63 -11.28 7.13
C THR A 320 12.43 -10.71 7.89
N TYR A 321 12.35 -9.39 7.93
CA TYR A 321 11.29 -8.65 8.62
C TYR A 321 10.44 -7.86 7.62
N PHE A 322 9.16 -7.65 7.96
CA PHE A 322 8.20 -6.95 7.11
C PHE A 322 7.53 -5.81 7.87
N ALA A 323 7.27 -4.70 7.17
CA ALA A 323 6.49 -3.59 7.69
C ALA A 323 5.52 -3.09 6.62
N LEU A 324 4.26 -2.90 7.03
CA LEU A 324 3.22 -2.29 6.23
C LEU A 324 3.07 -0.83 6.67
N LEU A 325 3.18 0.09 5.73
CA LEU A 325 2.94 1.51 5.97
C LEU A 325 1.74 1.97 5.15
N THR A 326 0.77 2.59 5.81
CA THR A 326 -0.32 3.34 5.17
C THR A 326 0.10 4.79 4.98
N THR A 327 0.09 5.25 3.74
CA THR A 327 0.24 6.68 3.43
C THR A 327 -0.99 7.46 3.92
N LEU A 328 -0.88 8.79 4.00
CA LEU A 328 -1.98 9.68 4.35
C LEU A 328 -3.22 9.50 3.44
N ASN A 329 -3.02 8.99 2.22
CA ASN A 329 -4.08 8.72 1.23
C ASN A 329 -4.62 7.28 1.30
N GLY A 330 -4.31 6.52 2.35
CA GLY A 330 -4.79 5.14 2.53
C GLY A 330 -4.02 4.08 1.73
N CYS A 331 -3.06 4.47 0.90
CA CYS A 331 -2.21 3.54 0.14
C CYS A 331 -1.33 2.71 1.07
N THR A 332 -1.25 1.40 0.84
CA THR A 332 -0.37 0.51 1.61
C THR A 332 0.89 0.15 0.82
N VAL A 333 2.04 0.32 1.46
CA VAL A 333 3.36 -0.05 0.93
C VAL A 333 3.95 -1.15 1.81
N MET A 334 4.49 -2.19 1.20
CA MET A 334 5.18 -3.27 1.91
C MET A 334 6.70 -3.04 1.85
N ASN A 335 7.32 -2.96 3.02
CA ASN A 335 8.77 -2.86 3.15
C ASN A 335 9.31 -4.19 3.71
N MET A 336 10.39 -4.68 3.12
CA MET A 336 11.09 -5.89 3.53
C MET A 336 12.51 -5.52 3.98
N LEU A 337 12.91 -6.03 5.14
CA LEU A 337 14.27 -5.93 5.67
C LEU A 337 14.90 -7.32 5.75
N ASN A 338 15.96 -7.55 4.98
CA ASN A 338 16.83 -8.71 5.13
C ASN A 338 18.01 -8.30 6.01
N LEU A 339 17.97 -8.67 7.30
CA LEU A 339 18.96 -8.27 8.29
C LEU A 339 19.86 -9.44 8.66
N THR A 340 21.17 -9.22 8.61
CA THR A 340 22.16 -10.12 9.22
C THR A 340 22.80 -9.44 10.43
N ILE A 341 22.60 -10.00 11.62
CA ILE A 341 23.28 -9.57 12.85
C ILE A 341 24.50 -10.47 13.09
N GLY A 342 25.69 -9.87 13.02
CA GLY A 342 26.93 -10.49 13.46
C GLY A 342 27.17 -10.28 14.96
N ASN A 343 27.78 -11.27 15.61
CA ASN A 343 28.19 -11.17 17.00
C ASN A 343 29.68 -10.82 17.11
N ASN A 344 30.02 -10.01 18.10
CA ASN A 344 31.41 -9.82 18.52
C ASN A 344 31.91 -11.13 19.12
N THR A 345 33.08 -11.58 18.71
CA THR A 345 33.67 -12.84 19.19
C THR A 345 34.93 -12.55 19.99
N PRO A 346 34.90 -12.70 21.32
CA PRO A 346 36.11 -12.63 22.13
C PRO A 346 36.88 -13.94 22.07
N SER A 347 38.21 -13.87 22.05
CA SER A 347 39.08 -15.04 22.23
C SER A 347 40.22 -14.73 23.20
N SER A 348 40.73 -15.75 23.88
CA SER A 348 41.86 -15.61 24.79
C SER A 348 42.96 -16.63 24.50
N VAL A 349 44.21 -16.19 24.59
CA VAL A 349 45.41 -17.02 24.41
C VAL A 349 46.36 -16.78 25.58
N ASN A 350 46.87 -17.84 26.17
CA ASN A 350 47.86 -17.79 27.25
C ASN A 350 49.24 -18.16 26.69
N VAL A 351 50.24 -17.31 26.90
CA VAL A 351 51.62 -17.54 26.42
C VAL A 351 52.62 -17.31 27.55
N THR A 352 53.60 -18.21 27.67
CA THR A 352 54.75 -18.05 28.56
C THR A 352 56.03 -18.01 27.73
N ALA A 353 56.86 -16.98 27.91
CA ALA A 353 58.10 -16.80 27.14
C ALA A 353 59.25 -16.28 28.02
N CYS A 354 60.49 -16.47 27.56
CA CYS A 354 61.69 -16.00 28.27
C CYS A 354 62.16 -14.65 27.72
N ASN A 355 62.36 -13.66 28.60
CA ASN A 355 62.79 -12.28 28.35
C ASN A 355 61.85 -11.42 27.48
N SER A 356 61.39 -11.93 26.35
CA SER A 356 60.49 -11.20 25.44
C SER A 356 59.60 -12.11 24.62
N TYR A 357 58.42 -11.62 24.22
CA TYR A 357 57.50 -12.29 23.29
C TYR A 357 57.04 -11.33 22.20
N PHE A 358 57.13 -11.75 20.94
CA PHE A 358 56.60 -11.01 19.80
C PHE A 358 55.19 -11.47 19.46
N TRP A 359 54.21 -10.59 19.62
CA TRP A 359 52.81 -10.90 19.31
C TRP A 359 52.48 -10.50 17.87
N THR A 360 52.32 -11.50 17.01
CA THR A 360 52.08 -11.32 15.57
C THR A 360 50.74 -10.64 15.25
N LEU A 361 49.77 -10.67 16.17
CA LEU A 361 48.43 -10.12 15.92
C LEU A 361 48.41 -8.59 15.91
N ASN A 362 49.25 -7.94 16.72
CA ASN A 362 49.37 -6.48 16.76
C ASN A 362 50.77 -5.97 16.38
N ASN A 363 51.66 -6.88 15.98
CA ASN A 363 53.01 -6.58 15.51
C ASN A 363 53.91 -5.90 16.56
N THR A 364 53.75 -6.24 17.84
CA THR A 364 54.52 -5.65 18.96
C THR A 364 55.30 -6.69 19.76
N THR A 365 56.46 -6.29 20.29
CA THR A 365 57.28 -7.11 21.21
C THR A 365 57.06 -6.68 22.64
N TYR A 366 56.68 -7.62 23.50
CA TYR A 366 56.49 -7.41 24.93
C TYR A 366 57.65 -7.97 25.73
N THR A 367 58.14 -7.20 26.70
CA THR A 367 59.24 -7.57 27.61
C THR A 367 58.77 -7.68 29.07
N SER A 368 57.46 -7.62 29.32
CA SER A 368 56.87 -7.69 30.65
C SER A 368 55.61 -8.54 30.64
N SER A 369 55.34 -9.22 31.74
CA SER A 369 54.09 -9.97 31.93
C SER A 369 52.91 -9.02 32.01
N GLY A 370 51.76 -9.43 31.48
CA GLY A 370 50.57 -8.61 31.47
C GLY A 370 49.42 -9.19 30.66
N VAL A 371 48.28 -8.50 30.68
CA VAL A 371 47.12 -8.79 29.83
C VAL A 371 47.08 -7.73 28.74
N TYR A 372 47.20 -8.17 27.48
CA TYR A 372 47.18 -7.30 26.31
C TYR A 372 45.97 -7.64 25.43
N THR A 373 45.40 -6.66 24.75
CA THR A 373 44.27 -6.86 23.84
C THR A 373 44.59 -6.32 22.46
N ALA A 374 44.06 -6.99 21.43
CA ALA A 374 44.10 -6.54 20.06
C ALA A 374 42.73 -6.75 19.42
N THR A 375 42.28 -5.76 18.66
CA THR A 375 41.01 -5.81 17.94
C THR A 375 41.27 -6.05 16.46
N SER A 376 40.52 -6.98 15.88
CA SER A 376 40.48 -7.26 14.45
C SER A 376 39.02 -7.32 13.99
N LEU A 377 38.76 -7.47 12.69
CA LEU A 377 37.43 -7.75 12.17
C LEU A 377 37.30 -9.25 11.91
N ASN A 378 36.18 -9.85 12.31
CA ASN A 378 35.86 -11.23 11.92
C ASN A 378 35.43 -11.29 10.44
N ALA A 379 35.22 -12.50 9.91
CA ALA A 379 34.79 -12.72 8.52
C ALA A 379 33.46 -12.04 8.16
N SER A 380 32.66 -11.65 9.16
CA SER A 380 31.39 -10.93 9.02
C SER A 380 31.51 -9.42 9.22
N GLY A 381 32.72 -8.88 9.37
CA GLY A 381 32.98 -7.45 9.53
C GLY A 381 32.74 -6.90 10.94
N CYS A 382 32.49 -7.74 11.95
CA CYS A 382 32.30 -7.33 13.35
C CYS A 382 33.59 -7.39 14.15
N ILE A 383 33.66 -6.59 15.22
CA ILE A 383 34.85 -6.48 16.06
C ILE A 383 35.11 -7.81 16.79
N HIS A 384 36.30 -8.36 16.56
CA HIS A 384 36.85 -9.52 17.23
C HIS A 384 38.00 -9.07 18.14
N THR A 385 37.83 -9.22 19.44
CA THR A 385 38.84 -8.84 20.44
C THR A 385 39.57 -10.08 20.92
N THR A 386 40.86 -10.15 20.67
CA THR A 386 41.73 -11.21 21.20
C THR A 386 42.50 -10.69 22.40
N THR A 387 42.44 -11.43 23.50
CA THR A 387 43.17 -11.15 24.74
C THR A 387 44.37 -12.08 24.87
N LEU A 388 45.57 -11.52 24.95
CA LEU A 388 46.81 -12.23 25.24
C LEU A 388 47.13 -12.09 26.74
N ASN A 389 47.12 -13.21 27.47
CA ASN A 389 47.67 -13.29 28.82
C ASN A 389 49.13 -13.76 28.73
N LEU A 390 50.08 -12.85 28.91
CA LEU A 390 51.50 -13.09 28.71
C LEU A 390 52.24 -13.17 30.05
N SER A 391 53.01 -14.25 30.24
CA SER A 391 53.97 -14.40 31.35
C SER A 391 55.42 -14.40 30.81
N ILE A 392 56.20 -13.37 31.15
CA ILE A 392 57.62 -13.25 30.82
C ILE A 392 58.47 -13.68 32.02
N ASN A 393 59.29 -14.72 31.83
CA ASN A 393 60.28 -15.19 32.80
C ASN A 393 61.68 -14.70 32.40
N LEU A 394 62.52 -14.34 33.37
CA LEU A 394 63.86 -13.81 33.11
C LEU A 394 64.94 -14.90 33.19
N ASN A 395 66.00 -14.73 32.39
CA ASN A 395 67.24 -15.49 32.55
C ASN A 395 67.95 -15.13 33.86
N THR A 396 68.71 -16.06 34.42
CA THR A 396 69.41 -15.87 35.70
C THR A 396 70.90 -16.26 35.61
N SER A 397 71.73 -15.78 36.54
CA SER A 397 73.16 -16.12 36.56
C SER A 397 73.76 -16.14 37.97
N SER A 398 74.79 -16.97 38.18
CA SER A 398 75.53 -17.06 39.44
C SER A 398 77.04 -17.13 39.22
N ASN A 399 77.84 -16.68 40.20
CA ASN A 399 79.29 -16.56 40.10
C ASN A 399 80.00 -17.15 41.34
N GLN A 400 81.09 -17.89 41.13
CA GLN A 400 81.91 -18.54 42.15
C GLN A 400 83.41 -18.32 41.87
N SER A 401 84.22 -18.02 42.90
CA SER A 401 85.67 -17.81 42.78
C SER A 401 86.48 -18.74 43.70
N VAL A 402 87.51 -19.43 43.18
CA VAL A 402 88.30 -20.44 43.93
C VAL A 402 89.80 -20.36 43.61
N THR A 403 90.67 -20.54 44.63
CA THR A 403 92.14 -20.63 44.50
C THR A 403 92.66 -21.91 45.16
N THR A 404 93.48 -22.73 44.47
CA THR A 404 94.02 -24.00 45.01
C THR A 404 95.40 -24.36 44.43
N CYS A 405 96.08 -25.37 44.98
CA CYS A 405 97.33 -25.90 44.43
C CYS A 405 97.07 -27.07 43.46
N ASN A 406 97.80 -27.09 42.35
CA ASN A 406 97.89 -28.11 41.28
C ASN A 406 96.61 -28.36 40.46
N SER A 407 95.43 -28.54 41.10
CA SER A 407 94.18 -28.84 40.39
C SER A 407 92.92 -28.53 41.20
N TYR A 408 91.81 -28.19 40.53
CA TYR A 408 90.48 -28.02 41.13
C TYR A 408 89.39 -28.73 40.33
N THR A 409 88.50 -29.48 41.00
CA THR A 409 87.32 -30.10 40.37
C THR A 409 86.06 -29.28 40.66
N TRP A 410 85.40 -28.76 39.61
CA TRP A 410 84.19 -27.94 39.76
C TRP A 410 82.92 -28.79 39.76
N THR A 411 82.63 -29.42 40.90
CA THR A 411 81.50 -30.35 41.06
C THR A 411 80.12 -29.68 40.96
N SER A 412 79.99 -28.41 41.35
CA SER A 412 78.73 -27.64 41.25
C SER A 412 78.46 -27.10 39.83
N GLY A 413 79.46 -27.09 38.94
CA GLY A 413 79.32 -26.67 37.56
C GLY A 413 79.43 -27.83 36.58
N THR A 414 80.51 -27.88 35.80
CA THR A 414 80.70 -28.86 34.72
C THR A 414 81.08 -30.26 35.20
N GLY A 415 81.52 -30.42 36.45
CA GLY A 415 82.03 -31.69 37.00
C GLY A 415 83.45 -32.06 36.55
N LEU A 416 84.12 -31.18 35.81
CA LEU A 416 85.48 -31.41 35.28
C LEU A 416 86.56 -30.92 36.25
N THR A 417 87.76 -31.51 36.14
CA THR A 417 88.96 -31.10 36.86
C THR A 417 89.81 -30.19 35.98
N TYR A 418 90.09 -28.99 36.49
CA TYR A 418 90.90 -27.98 35.83
C TYR A 418 92.28 -27.89 36.48
N THR A 419 93.31 -27.76 35.64
CA THR A 419 94.73 -27.62 36.05
C THR A 419 95.35 -26.29 35.64
N LEU A 420 94.56 -25.44 34.96
CA LEU A 420 94.91 -24.09 34.52
C LEU A 420 93.93 -23.06 35.10
N SER A 421 94.45 -21.90 35.49
CA SER A 421 93.66 -20.74 35.90
C SER A 421 92.82 -20.20 34.73
N GLY A 422 91.59 -19.76 34.99
CA GLY A 422 90.70 -19.23 33.95
C GLY A 422 89.25 -19.01 34.42
N MET A 423 88.43 -18.46 33.53
CA MET A 423 86.98 -18.32 33.72
C MET A 423 86.25 -19.42 32.94
N TYR A 424 85.40 -20.20 33.62
CA TYR A 424 84.63 -21.29 33.04
C TYR A 424 83.14 -21.06 33.26
N THR A 425 82.32 -21.34 32.24
CA THR A 425 80.86 -21.13 32.31
C THR A 425 80.08 -22.40 31.99
N LYS A 426 78.93 -22.59 32.64
CA LYS A 426 77.96 -23.65 32.33
C LYS A 426 76.56 -23.05 32.23
N THR A 427 75.86 -23.36 31.15
CA THR A 427 74.44 -23.03 30.99
C THR A 427 73.56 -24.19 31.44
N SER A 428 72.48 -23.86 32.14
CA SER A 428 71.40 -24.76 32.56
C SER A 428 70.05 -24.06 32.40
N ILE A 429 68.96 -24.70 32.84
CA ILE A 429 67.61 -24.10 32.86
C ILE A 429 67.25 -23.80 34.32
N ASN A 430 66.68 -22.62 34.59
CA ASN A 430 66.17 -22.25 35.91
C ASN A 430 64.79 -22.86 36.19
N ALA A 431 64.27 -22.70 37.42
CA ALA A 431 62.96 -23.22 37.81
C ALA A 431 61.78 -22.67 36.97
N ALA A 432 61.97 -21.56 36.27
CA ALA A 432 60.98 -20.92 35.41
C ALA A 432 61.11 -21.32 33.92
N GLY A 433 61.97 -22.29 33.60
CA GLY A 433 62.17 -22.80 32.23
C GLY A 433 63.10 -21.95 31.35
N CYS A 434 63.72 -20.89 31.89
CA CYS A 434 64.61 -19.98 31.17
C CYS A 434 66.09 -20.25 31.44
N ILE A 435 66.98 -19.69 30.63
CA ILE A 435 68.42 -19.99 30.69
C ILE A 435 69.02 -19.46 32.00
N HIS A 436 69.75 -20.31 32.71
CA HIS A 436 70.60 -19.97 33.85
C HIS A 436 72.08 -20.15 33.48
N THR A 437 72.95 -19.20 33.84
CA THR A 437 74.41 -19.31 33.57
C THR A 437 75.21 -19.31 34.87
N SER A 438 75.90 -20.41 35.16
CA SER A 438 76.85 -20.52 36.27
C SER A 438 78.26 -20.19 35.80
N ILE A 439 78.98 -19.33 36.53
CA ILE A 439 80.32 -18.85 36.20
C ILE A 439 81.31 -19.22 37.31
N LEU A 440 82.45 -19.83 36.96
CA LEU A 440 83.58 -20.14 37.85
C LEU A 440 84.81 -19.33 37.45
N ASN A 441 85.38 -18.59 38.39
CA ASN A 441 86.69 -17.93 38.27
C ASN A 441 87.74 -18.72 39.10
N LEU A 442 88.68 -19.40 38.44
CA LEU A 442 89.62 -20.34 39.08
C LEU A 442 91.08 -19.88 38.98
N THR A 443 91.84 -19.97 40.08
CA THR A 443 93.30 -19.72 40.15
C THR A 443 94.07 -20.94 40.69
N ILE A 444 95.13 -21.40 40.01
CA ILE A 444 95.93 -22.59 40.38
C ILE A 444 97.42 -22.26 40.57
N ASN A 445 98.00 -22.69 41.71
CA ASN A 445 99.44 -22.58 42.06
C ASN A 445 100.17 -23.94 42.03
N TYR A 446 101.51 -24.00 41.92
CA TYR A 446 102.27 -25.26 41.75
C TYR A 446 103.33 -25.56 42.85
N SER A 447 103.60 -26.86 43.11
CA SER A 447 104.68 -27.36 44.02
C SER A 447 106.06 -27.47 43.36
N THR A 448 107.16 -27.53 44.14
CA THR A 448 108.57 -27.40 43.67
C THR A 448 109.57 -28.37 44.36
N SER A 449 110.78 -28.66 43.82
CA SER A 449 111.78 -29.55 44.49
C SER A 449 113.26 -29.34 44.07
N THR A 450 114.23 -29.79 44.90
CA THR A 450 115.71 -29.65 44.73
C THR A 450 116.53 -30.86 45.26
N SER A 451 117.74 -31.18 44.72
CA SER A 451 118.57 -32.35 45.13
C SER A 451 120.11 -32.15 45.14
N GLN A 452 120.86 -32.91 45.97
CA GLN A 452 122.34 -32.89 46.13
C GLN A 452 122.96 -34.29 46.44
N SER A 453 124.24 -34.56 46.10
CA SER A 453 124.93 -35.86 46.35
C SER A 453 126.38 -35.73 46.91
N ILE A 454 126.79 -36.55 47.90
CA ILE A 454 128.07 -36.45 48.67
C ILE A 454 128.68 -37.85 49.02
N THR A 455 130.02 -37.98 49.15
CA THR A 455 130.75 -39.22 49.59
C THR A 455 131.80 -38.91 50.68
N ALA A 456 131.87 -39.69 51.77
CA ALA A 456 132.75 -39.43 52.93
C ALA A 456 133.29 -40.72 53.61
N CYS A 457 134.48 -40.72 54.22
CA CYS A 457 134.99 -41.90 54.95
C CYS A 457 134.54 -41.89 56.43
N ASN A 458 134.07 -43.05 56.90
CA ASN A 458 133.50 -43.28 58.24
C ASN A 458 132.18 -42.52 58.59
N THR A 459 132.07 -41.18 58.47
CA THR A 459 130.86 -40.39 58.84
C THR A 459 130.67 -39.08 58.02
N TYR A 460 129.43 -38.53 57.91
CA TYR A 460 129.12 -37.20 57.30
C TYR A 460 127.89 -36.50 57.93
N THR A 461 127.93 -35.17 58.11
CA THR A 461 126.81 -34.37 58.68
C THR A 461 126.15 -33.46 57.64
N TRP A 462 124.83 -33.54 57.46
CA TRP A 462 124.09 -32.71 56.48
C TRP A 462 123.51 -31.43 57.10
N SER A 463 124.32 -30.38 57.18
CA SER A 463 123.99 -29.12 57.84
C SER A 463 122.97 -28.23 57.09
N SER A 464 122.80 -28.37 55.77
CA SER A 464 121.81 -27.61 54.99
C SER A 464 120.41 -28.28 54.88
N GLY A 465 120.28 -29.52 55.33
CA GLY A 465 119.02 -30.28 55.31
C GLY A 465 118.41 -30.50 56.69
N THR A 466 118.57 -31.73 57.20
CA THR A 466 118.03 -32.18 58.49
C THR A 466 118.92 -31.82 59.69
N GLY A 467 120.21 -31.52 59.48
CA GLY A 467 121.17 -31.16 60.53
C GLY A 467 121.80 -32.35 61.28
N LEU A 468 121.55 -33.59 60.84
CA LEU A 468 122.01 -34.82 61.51
C LEU A 468 123.29 -35.41 60.88
N THR A 469 124.02 -36.20 61.67
CA THR A 469 125.22 -36.95 61.23
C THR A 469 124.86 -38.38 60.86
N TYR A 470 125.23 -38.79 59.65
CA TYR A 470 124.97 -40.09 59.06
C TYR A 470 126.26 -40.89 58.94
N THR A 471 126.20 -42.17 59.31
CA THR A 471 127.35 -43.10 59.30
C THR A 471 127.17 -44.25 58.31
N VAL A 472 126.05 -44.23 57.56
CA VAL A 472 125.64 -45.24 56.57
C VAL A 472 125.22 -44.51 55.29
N SER A 473 125.55 -45.09 54.14
CA SER A 473 125.16 -44.61 52.81
C SER A 473 123.63 -44.65 52.62
N GLY A 474 123.02 -43.64 51.98
CA GLY A 474 121.56 -43.59 51.72
C GLY A 474 121.05 -42.26 51.16
N THR A 475 119.76 -42.20 50.82
CA THR A 475 119.06 -40.99 50.36
C THR A 475 118.14 -40.43 51.46
N TYR A 476 118.26 -39.14 51.76
CA TYR A 476 117.51 -38.44 52.81
C TYR A 476 116.72 -37.27 52.22
N THR A 477 115.50 -37.00 52.69
CA THR A 477 114.64 -35.91 52.18
C THR A 477 114.05 -35.05 53.30
N LYS A 478 113.75 -33.78 52.97
CA LYS A 478 113.07 -32.81 53.85
C LYS A 478 112.05 -32.00 53.04
N THR A 479 110.85 -31.83 53.57
CA THR A 479 109.78 -31.03 52.97
C THR A 479 109.57 -29.70 53.70
N SER A 480 109.10 -28.68 52.96
CA SER A 480 108.82 -27.30 53.37
C SER A 480 107.68 -26.72 52.51
N ILE A 481 107.26 -25.46 52.72
CA ILE A 481 106.25 -24.77 51.87
C ILE A 481 106.95 -23.64 51.09
N ASN A 482 106.66 -23.51 49.79
CA ASN A 482 107.16 -22.42 48.95
C ASN A 482 106.36 -21.12 49.12
N ALA A 483 106.84 -20.03 48.50
CA ALA A 483 106.21 -18.71 48.58
C ALA A 483 104.78 -18.63 47.99
N ALA A 484 104.36 -19.61 47.18
CA ALA A 484 103.01 -19.71 46.62
C ALA A 484 102.05 -20.56 47.48
N GLY A 485 102.48 -20.98 48.68
CA GLY A 485 101.70 -21.77 49.62
C GLY A 485 101.63 -23.27 49.31
N CYS A 486 102.35 -23.76 48.29
CA CYS A 486 102.37 -25.17 47.90
C CYS A 486 103.67 -25.87 48.37
N VAL A 487 103.70 -27.20 48.42
CA VAL A 487 104.80 -27.99 49.01
C VAL A 487 106.12 -27.87 48.20
N HIS A 488 107.26 -27.78 48.91
CA HIS A 488 108.64 -27.84 48.38
C HIS A 488 109.48 -28.96 49.03
N THR A 489 110.23 -29.73 48.24
CA THR A 489 110.99 -30.91 48.72
C THR A 489 112.49 -30.84 48.39
N SER A 490 113.37 -31.02 49.39
CA SER A 490 114.84 -31.07 49.24
C SER A 490 115.39 -32.48 49.52
N ILE A 491 116.37 -32.95 48.72
CA ILE A 491 116.85 -34.35 48.68
C ILE A 491 118.40 -34.42 48.78
N LEU A 492 118.98 -35.29 49.62
CA LEU A 492 120.42 -35.60 49.73
C LEU A 492 120.70 -37.08 49.46
N ASN A 493 121.74 -37.41 48.68
CA ASN A 493 122.27 -38.79 48.50
C ASN A 493 123.71 -38.92 49.09
N LEU A 494 124.02 -39.92 49.93
CA LEU A 494 125.30 -40.05 50.70
C LEU A 494 125.97 -41.45 50.58
N THR A 495 127.34 -41.56 50.54
CA THR A 495 128.13 -42.84 50.49
C THR A 495 129.37 -42.93 51.45
N ILE A 496 129.67 -44.08 52.13
CA ILE A 496 130.73 -44.28 53.20
C ILE A 496 131.63 -45.60 53.09
N ASN A 497 132.97 -45.59 53.42
CA ASN A 497 134.00 -46.72 53.28
C ASN A 497 134.93 -47.06 54.53
N TYR A 498 135.57 -48.30 54.69
CA TYR A 498 136.38 -48.87 55.88
C TYR A 498 137.71 -49.75 55.59
N SER A 499 138.60 -50.19 56.58
CA SER A 499 140.01 -50.84 56.43
C SER A 499 140.51 -52.10 57.33
N THR A 500 141.59 -52.93 57.02
CA THR A 500 142.08 -54.29 57.68
C THR A 500 143.65 -54.75 57.74
N SER A 501 144.14 -55.87 58.45
CA SER A 501 145.61 -56.41 58.68
C SER A 501 145.98 -57.95 59.06
N SER A 502 147.25 -58.54 58.96
CA SER A 502 147.74 -59.99 59.32
C SER A 502 149.29 -60.33 59.71
N SER A 503 149.73 -61.57 60.20
CA SER A 503 151.13 -61.99 60.75
C SER A 503 151.67 -63.50 60.63
N GLN A 504 153.01 -63.83 60.75
CA GLN A 504 153.69 -65.22 60.64
C GLN A 504 155.01 -65.46 61.51
N SER A 505 155.48 -66.70 61.84
CA SER A 505 156.68 -67.05 62.70
C SER A 505 157.69 -68.14 62.17
N VAL A 506 159.01 -68.07 62.49
CA VAL A 506 160.14 -68.96 62.01
C VAL A 506 161.30 -69.12 63.04
N SER A 507 162.04 -70.25 63.05
CA SER A 507 163.24 -70.55 63.90
C SER A 507 164.49 -70.98 63.10
N ALA A 508 165.71 -70.51 63.46
CA ALA A 508 167.00 -70.86 62.82
C ALA A 508 168.22 -70.71 63.79
N CYS A 509 169.37 -71.34 63.50
CA CYS A 509 170.59 -71.26 64.33
C CYS A 509 171.63 -70.25 63.79
N ASN A 510 172.25 -69.48 64.68
CA ASN A 510 173.21 -68.40 64.48
C ASN A 510 172.66 -67.11 63.83
N ALA A 511 172.06 -67.15 62.63
CA ALA A 511 171.51 -65.96 61.98
C ALA A 511 170.39 -66.31 60.97
N TYR A 512 169.37 -65.43 60.82
CA TYR A 512 168.28 -65.59 59.84
C TYR A 512 168.08 -64.30 59.02
N THR A 513 168.01 -64.44 57.70
CA THR A 513 167.71 -63.31 56.78
C THR A 513 166.25 -63.33 56.36
N TRP A 514 165.47 -62.30 56.71
CA TRP A 514 164.04 -62.23 56.36
C TRP A 514 163.82 -61.56 55.01
N THR A 515 163.88 -62.35 53.94
CA THR A 515 163.76 -61.86 52.55
C THR A 515 162.36 -61.38 52.17
N SER A 516 161.28 -61.91 52.75
CA SER A 516 159.90 -61.48 52.46
C SER A 516 159.43 -60.26 53.26
N GLY A 517 160.17 -59.86 54.30
CA GLY A 517 159.88 -58.69 55.12
C GLY A 517 160.81 -57.52 54.84
N THR A 518 161.68 -57.22 55.80
CA THR A 518 162.59 -56.07 55.85
C THR A 518 163.87 -56.25 55.03
N GLY A 519 164.27 -57.50 54.71
CA GLY A 519 165.46 -57.81 53.92
C GLY A 519 166.79 -57.88 54.69
N LEU A 520 166.77 -57.84 56.02
CA LEU A 520 167.96 -57.81 56.88
C LEU A 520 168.25 -59.18 57.51
N THR A 521 169.52 -59.39 57.89
CA THR A 521 169.97 -60.56 58.67
C THR A 521 169.91 -60.24 60.16
N TYR A 522 169.19 -61.06 60.92
CA TYR A 522 168.98 -60.92 62.35
C TYR A 522 169.76 -62.00 63.11
N THR A 523 170.55 -61.59 64.11
CA THR A 523 171.40 -62.45 64.97
C THR A 523 170.89 -62.56 66.42
N LEU A 524 169.75 -61.94 66.71
CA LEU A 524 169.07 -61.93 68.01
C LEU A 524 167.58 -62.27 67.82
N SER A 525 166.97 -62.95 68.79
CA SER A 525 165.55 -63.32 68.78
C SER A 525 164.65 -62.08 68.91
N GLY A 526 163.61 -61.92 68.07
CA GLY A 526 162.66 -60.81 68.15
C GLY A 526 161.53 -60.84 67.11
N THR A 527 160.50 -60.00 67.30
CA THR A 527 159.38 -59.79 66.37
C THR A 527 159.65 -58.57 65.51
N TYR A 528 159.52 -58.69 64.18
CA TYR A 528 159.80 -57.60 63.24
C TYR A 528 158.57 -57.35 62.32
N THR A 529 158.20 -56.08 62.11
CA THR A 529 156.98 -55.67 61.36
C THR A 529 157.31 -54.77 60.16
N LYS A 530 156.55 -54.88 59.07
CA LYS A 530 156.61 -54.00 57.89
C LYS A 530 155.22 -53.53 57.47
N LEU A 531 154.99 -52.22 57.44
CA LEU A 531 153.77 -51.59 56.90
C LEU A 531 154.03 -51.13 55.45
N ARG A 532 153.08 -51.38 54.54
CA ARG A 532 152.99 -50.71 53.23
C ARG A 532 151.75 -49.83 53.21
N SER A 533 151.91 -48.54 52.98
CA SER A 533 150.83 -47.64 52.58
C SER A 533 150.94 -47.38 51.08
N THR A 534 149.81 -47.41 50.38
CA THR A 534 149.66 -46.82 49.05
C THR A 534 148.47 -45.87 49.11
N GLN A 535 148.77 -44.58 49.17
CA GLN A 535 147.96 -43.47 48.68
C GLN A 535 148.55 -43.16 47.27
N GLU A 536 147.85 -42.79 46.20
CA GLU A 536 146.75 -41.84 46.07
C GLU A 536 146.33 -41.73 44.56
N VAL A 537 145.37 -40.83 44.27
CA VAL A 537 145.14 -40.07 43.01
C VAL A 537 143.94 -40.57 42.15
N ALA A 538 143.00 -39.76 41.64
CA ALA A 538 142.91 -38.30 41.47
C ALA A 538 141.45 -37.81 41.47
N HIS A 539 141.30 -36.54 41.82
CA HIS A 539 140.17 -35.65 41.57
C HIS A 539 140.31 -34.97 40.19
N ILE A 540 139.21 -34.75 39.46
CA ILE A 540 139.08 -33.68 38.42
C ILE A 540 137.63 -33.13 38.46
N PRO A 541 137.39 -31.81 38.62
CA PRO A 541 136.05 -31.21 38.56
C PRO A 541 135.84 -30.15 37.45
N ALA A 542 134.57 -29.72 37.36
CA ALA A 542 133.98 -28.48 36.78
C ALA A 542 133.44 -28.57 35.34
N PHE A 543 132.28 -28.00 34.96
CA PHE A 543 131.43 -26.92 35.50
C PHE A 543 129.94 -27.20 35.28
#